data_AF-A0A2H6BJ64-F1
#
_entry.id   AF-A0A2H6BJ64-F1
#
_cell.length_a   1.000
_cell.length_b   1.000
_cell.length_c   1.000
_cell.angle_alpha   90.00
_cell.angle_beta   90.00
_cell.angle_gamma   90.00
#
_symmetry.space_group_name_H-M   'P 1'
#
loop_
_entity.id
_entity.type
_entity.pdbx_description
1 polymer ?
#
loop_
_entity_poly.entity_id
_entity_poly.type
_entity_poly.pdbx_seq_one_letter_code
_entity_poly.pdbx_strand_id
1 'polypeptide(L)'
;MIEAAKIWNEPNNKSHWDPLVDPEWDRFAEMARLAGQAIRAEAPGLTRVLGGLSPIDPLFIQRLEGKGALDEVDVIAVHGFPLDWNLWSIDEWPAKVAEIRAITPKPVWITEAGVSSFGSEEVQAWGVRKTAELLIGQAPRIHWYSLYDLPMAWGATTRHKEAEGSSYYRHFHMGLLRADGSPKPALDAYAPYAAEMGLCQWFHFEDHRLDEAVRWMRRLGVRHVRTGLSWADSFRPNALDWFDRQMEALAEFETTVTFCFTPEHRGIEPHHTSAPLVAKEFAEFCAAMVRRYAASAPRRRSLEPALAAVSR
;
A
#
# COMPACT_ATOMS: atom_id res chain seq x y z
N MET A 1 -6.31 13.67 -7.21
CA MET A 1 -6.93 12.63 -8.10
C MET A 1 -6.03 11.41 -8.11
N ILE A 2 -6.55 10.23 -8.45
CA ILE A 2 -5.72 9.01 -8.34
C ILE A 2 -4.71 8.89 -9.49
N GLU A 3 -3.46 8.60 -9.15
CA GLU A 3 -2.39 8.30 -10.11
C GLU A 3 -2.33 6.82 -10.50
N ALA A 4 -2.81 5.95 -9.61
CA ALA A 4 -2.76 4.50 -9.75
C ALA A 4 -3.84 3.83 -8.87
N ALA A 5 -4.30 2.66 -9.30
CA ALA A 5 -5.18 1.78 -8.53
C ALA A 5 -4.41 0.51 -8.15
N LYS A 6 -4.29 0.24 -6.84
CA LYS A 6 -3.64 -0.96 -6.29
C LYS A 6 -4.69 -2.00 -5.92
N ILE A 7 -4.59 -3.18 -6.53
CA ILE A 7 -5.51 -4.30 -6.37
C ILE A 7 -5.07 -5.11 -5.15
N TRP A 8 -5.79 -4.95 -4.03
CA TRP A 8 -5.54 -5.59 -2.74
C TRP A 8 -4.28 -5.12 -1.98
N ASN A 9 -4.10 -5.64 -0.76
CA ASN A 9 -2.92 -5.43 0.07
C ASN A 9 -2.38 -6.77 0.58
N GLU A 10 -1.06 -7.00 0.57
CA GLU A 10 -0.41 -8.21 1.10
C GLU A 10 -1.15 -9.54 0.81
N PRO A 11 -1.51 -9.86 -0.46
CA PRO A 11 -2.31 -11.05 -0.77
C PRO A 11 -1.61 -12.38 -0.44
N ASN A 12 -0.30 -12.36 -0.18
CA ASN A 12 0.47 -13.51 0.31
C ASN A 12 0.65 -13.53 1.84
N ASN A 13 -0.03 -12.64 2.57
CA ASN A 13 -0.04 -12.59 4.04
C ASN A 13 -1.41 -13.05 4.58
N LYS A 14 -1.42 -14.00 5.52
CA LYS A 14 -2.65 -14.48 6.19
C LYS A 14 -3.52 -13.37 6.81
N SER A 15 -2.86 -12.28 7.24
CA SER A 15 -3.49 -11.08 7.79
C SER A 15 -4.29 -10.26 6.79
N HIS A 16 -4.16 -10.52 5.49
CA HIS A 16 -4.85 -9.79 4.44
C HIS A 16 -5.53 -10.71 3.41
N TRP A 17 -5.14 -11.99 3.30
CA TRP A 17 -5.83 -12.99 2.49
C TRP A 17 -5.76 -14.36 3.18
N ASP A 18 -6.89 -15.04 3.36
CA ASP A 18 -6.93 -16.30 4.11
C ASP A 18 -6.46 -17.52 3.27
N PRO A 19 -5.28 -18.12 3.58
CA PRO A 19 -4.77 -19.27 2.84
C PRO A 19 -5.51 -20.58 3.17
N LEU A 20 -6.38 -20.63 4.18
CA LEU A 20 -7.24 -21.79 4.42
C LEU A 20 -8.42 -21.82 3.44
N VAL A 21 -8.87 -20.64 2.99
CA VAL A 21 -9.96 -20.46 2.00
C VAL A 21 -9.44 -20.56 0.56
N ASP A 22 -8.22 -20.12 0.30
CA ASP A 22 -7.62 -20.05 -1.03
C ASP A 22 -6.11 -20.40 -1.01
N PRO A 23 -5.73 -21.66 -0.69
CA PRO A 23 -4.34 -22.07 -0.41
C PRO A 23 -3.40 -21.93 -1.62
N GLU A 24 -3.95 -21.94 -2.83
CA GLU A 24 -3.19 -21.84 -4.07
C GLU A 24 -3.39 -20.51 -4.81
N TRP A 25 -4.07 -19.54 -4.18
CA TRP A 25 -4.37 -18.21 -4.73
C TRP A 25 -5.14 -18.22 -6.07
N ASP A 26 -5.97 -19.24 -6.29
CA ASP A 26 -6.83 -19.34 -7.47
C ASP A 26 -7.92 -18.25 -7.44
N ARG A 27 -8.57 -18.07 -6.29
CA ARG A 27 -9.61 -17.05 -6.11
C ARG A 27 -9.01 -15.65 -6.14
N PHE A 28 -7.81 -15.47 -5.56
CA PHE A 28 -7.10 -14.20 -5.64
C PHE A 28 -6.74 -13.85 -7.09
N ALA A 29 -6.22 -14.81 -7.85
CA ALA A 29 -5.86 -14.58 -9.25
C ALA A 29 -7.08 -14.25 -10.12
N GLU A 30 -8.20 -14.95 -9.95
CA GLU A 30 -9.47 -14.62 -10.62
C GLU A 30 -9.94 -13.20 -10.26
N MET A 31 -10.01 -12.88 -8.96
CA MET A 31 -10.42 -11.57 -8.47
C MET A 31 -9.52 -10.44 -8.99
N ALA A 32 -8.20 -10.65 -8.98
CA ALA A 32 -7.23 -9.67 -9.48
C ALA A 32 -7.36 -9.46 -11.00
N ARG A 33 -7.63 -10.52 -11.77
CA ARG A 33 -7.90 -10.42 -13.21
C ARG A 33 -9.16 -9.59 -13.47
N LEU A 34 -10.27 -9.96 -12.85
CA LEU A 34 -11.55 -9.25 -13.03
C LEU A 34 -11.45 -7.77 -12.62
N ALA A 35 -10.78 -7.48 -11.49
CA ALA A 35 -10.55 -6.11 -11.05
C ALA A 35 -9.67 -5.33 -12.03
N GLY A 36 -8.57 -5.91 -12.51
CA GLY A 36 -7.68 -5.25 -13.47
C GLY A 36 -8.32 -5.00 -14.84
N GLN A 37 -9.24 -5.88 -15.28
CA GLN A 37 -10.09 -5.68 -16.47
C GLN A 37 -11.10 -4.56 -16.26
N ALA A 38 -11.79 -4.55 -15.12
CA ALA A 38 -12.78 -3.54 -14.79
C ALA A 38 -12.16 -2.14 -14.66
N ILE A 39 -10.99 -2.04 -14.03
CA ILE A 39 -10.21 -0.79 -13.97
C ILE A 39 -9.78 -0.33 -15.37
N ARG A 40 -9.30 -1.26 -16.22
CA ARG A 40 -8.89 -0.97 -17.61
C ARG A 40 -10.06 -0.45 -18.46
N ALA A 41 -11.27 -0.94 -18.23
CA ALA A 41 -12.48 -0.51 -18.95
C ALA A 41 -12.89 0.93 -18.60
N GLU A 42 -12.78 1.32 -17.32
CA GLU A 42 -13.13 2.67 -16.86
C GLU A 42 -12.02 3.70 -17.13
N ALA A 43 -10.75 3.32 -16.94
CA ALA A 43 -9.60 4.20 -17.09
C ALA A 43 -8.40 3.44 -17.70
N PRO A 44 -8.35 3.24 -19.04
CA PRO A 44 -7.31 2.42 -19.68
C PRO A 44 -5.89 2.98 -19.57
N GLY A 45 -5.73 4.25 -19.18
CA GLY A 45 -4.44 4.90 -18.91
C GLY A 45 -4.06 4.97 -17.43
N LEU A 46 -4.87 4.43 -16.51
CA LEU A 46 -4.57 4.40 -15.08
C LEU A 46 -3.65 3.22 -14.76
N THR A 47 -2.53 3.47 -14.08
CA THR A 47 -1.60 2.42 -13.67
C THR A 47 -2.27 1.47 -12.68
N ARG A 48 -2.30 0.17 -13.00
CA ARG A 48 -2.80 -0.88 -12.12
C ARG A 48 -1.62 -1.56 -11.43
N VAL A 49 -1.68 -1.61 -10.10
CA VAL A 49 -0.60 -2.11 -9.25
C VAL A 49 -1.08 -3.38 -8.56
N LEU A 50 -0.28 -4.44 -8.61
CA LEU A 50 -0.56 -5.66 -7.84
C LEU A 50 -0.51 -5.36 -6.33
N GLY A 51 -1.30 -6.09 -5.54
CA GLY A 51 -1.22 -6.05 -4.08
C GLY A 51 0.21 -6.28 -3.59
N GLY A 52 0.67 -5.44 -2.67
CA GLY A 52 2.08 -5.35 -2.32
C GLY A 52 2.54 -6.55 -1.52
N LEU A 53 3.57 -7.25 -1.99
CA LEU A 53 4.01 -8.53 -1.42
C LEU A 53 4.62 -8.36 -0.03
N SER A 54 4.19 -9.18 0.91
CA SER A 54 4.67 -9.23 2.30
C SER A 54 4.51 -10.66 2.85
N PRO A 55 5.57 -11.48 2.94
CA PRO A 55 6.96 -11.17 2.58
C PRO A 55 7.15 -10.95 1.07
N ILE A 56 8.30 -10.39 0.69
CA ILE A 56 8.74 -10.33 -0.71
C ILE A 56 9.06 -11.74 -1.19
N ASP A 57 8.34 -12.22 -2.21
CA ASP A 57 8.42 -13.60 -2.69
C ASP A 57 8.29 -13.69 -4.23
N PRO A 58 9.36 -14.06 -4.96
CA PRO A 58 9.30 -14.31 -6.40
C PRO A 58 8.37 -15.49 -6.80
N LEU A 59 8.24 -16.52 -5.97
CA LEU A 59 7.44 -17.72 -6.31
C LEU A 59 5.95 -17.40 -6.33
N PHE A 60 5.49 -16.54 -5.42
CA PHE A 60 4.13 -16.00 -5.44
C PHE A 60 3.80 -15.29 -6.76
N ILE A 61 4.73 -14.50 -7.30
CA ILE A 61 4.54 -13.79 -8.59
C ILE A 61 4.43 -14.80 -9.74
N GLN A 62 5.34 -15.77 -9.83
CA GLN A 62 5.30 -16.82 -10.85
C GLN A 62 4.00 -17.63 -10.78
N ARG A 63 3.49 -17.89 -9.58
CA ARG A 63 2.19 -18.56 -9.35
C ARG A 63 1.02 -17.73 -9.89
N LEU A 64 1.02 -16.42 -9.66
CA LEU A 64 0.00 -15.51 -10.20
C LEU A 64 0.15 -15.29 -11.71
N GLU A 65 1.37 -15.36 -12.25
CA GLU A 65 1.64 -15.31 -13.69
C GLU A 65 1.07 -16.53 -14.41
N GLY A 66 1.31 -17.74 -13.87
CA GLY A 66 0.72 -18.98 -14.39
C GLY A 66 -0.81 -19.04 -14.33
N LYS A 67 -1.44 -18.17 -13.52
CA LYS A 67 -2.91 -17.97 -13.44
C LYS A 67 -3.39 -16.75 -14.23
N GLY A 68 -2.49 -16.05 -14.95
CA GLY A 68 -2.78 -14.90 -15.80
C GLY A 68 -3.13 -13.61 -15.06
N ALA A 69 -2.87 -13.47 -13.76
CA ALA A 69 -3.16 -12.23 -13.04
C ALA A 69 -2.23 -11.08 -13.45
N LEU A 70 -1.00 -11.41 -13.89
CA LEU A 70 -0.02 -10.43 -14.35
C LEU A 70 -0.40 -9.75 -15.69
N ASP A 71 -1.32 -10.29 -16.47
CA ASP A 71 -1.82 -9.65 -17.71
C ASP A 71 -2.65 -8.39 -17.43
N GLU A 72 -3.18 -8.28 -16.21
CA GLU A 72 -4.19 -7.30 -15.79
C GLU A 72 -3.62 -6.21 -14.86
N VAL A 73 -2.32 -6.26 -14.57
CA VAL A 73 -1.57 -5.25 -13.80
C VAL A 73 -0.35 -4.76 -14.57
N ASP A 74 0.02 -3.50 -14.33
CA ASP A 74 1.14 -2.82 -14.99
C ASP A 74 2.41 -2.83 -14.11
N VAL A 75 2.25 -2.91 -12.79
CA VAL A 75 3.31 -2.75 -11.78
C VAL A 75 3.21 -3.84 -10.70
N ILE A 76 4.35 -4.34 -10.23
CA ILE A 76 4.44 -5.17 -9.04
C ILE A 76 4.80 -4.30 -7.83
N ALA A 77 4.09 -4.44 -6.71
CA ALA A 77 4.44 -3.76 -5.46
C ALA A 77 5.08 -4.72 -4.45
N VAL A 78 6.01 -4.22 -3.64
CA VAL A 78 6.65 -4.95 -2.53
C VAL A 78 6.60 -4.14 -1.23
N HIS A 79 6.53 -4.83 -0.10
CA HIS A 79 6.59 -4.26 1.24
C HIS A 79 7.81 -4.80 2.02
N GLY A 80 8.40 -3.99 2.89
CA GLY A 80 9.52 -4.45 3.72
C GLY A 80 9.70 -3.68 5.03
N PHE A 81 9.93 -4.45 6.08
CA PHE A 81 10.07 -4.03 7.48
C PHE A 81 11.15 -4.88 8.17
N PRO A 82 12.42 -4.78 7.74
CA PRO A 82 13.54 -5.64 8.17
C PRO A 82 13.95 -5.51 9.65
N LEU A 83 13.50 -4.44 10.32
CA LEU A 83 13.78 -4.21 11.75
C LEU A 83 12.64 -4.67 12.67
N ASP A 84 11.55 -5.20 12.09
CA ASP A 84 10.27 -5.43 12.77
C ASP A 84 9.68 -6.82 12.53
N TRP A 85 9.51 -7.24 11.26
CA TRP A 85 8.80 -8.48 10.91
C TRP A 85 9.50 -9.35 9.88
N ASN A 86 10.41 -8.82 9.05
CA ASN A 86 11.15 -9.65 8.08
C ASN A 86 12.41 -10.28 8.69
N LEU A 87 12.85 -11.40 8.09
CA LEU A 87 14.02 -12.18 8.51
C LEU A 87 15.26 -11.89 7.64
N TRP A 88 15.43 -10.65 7.21
CA TRP A 88 16.56 -10.17 6.40
C TRP A 88 16.96 -8.75 6.87
N SER A 89 18.24 -8.40 6.75
CA SER A 89 18.82 -7.13 7.21
C SER A 89 18.36 -5.95 6.35
N ILE A 90 18.29 -4.74 6.91
CA ILE A 90 17.92 -3.54 6.15
C ILE A 90 18.79 -3.31 4.92
N ASP A 91 20.09 -3.64 4.97
CA ASP A 91 21.02 -3.54 3.83
C ASP A 91 20.69 -4.49 2.66
N GLU A 92 19.85 -5.51 2.85
CA GLU A 92 19.42 -6.45 1.81
C GLU A 92 18.25 -5.90 0.95
N TRP A 93 17.68 -4.74 1.30
CA TRP A 93 16.58 -4.11 0.56
C TRP A 93 16.80 -4.04 -0.97
N PRO A 94 17.97 -3.57 -1.49
CA PRO A 94 18.21 -3.53 -2.92
C PRO A 94 18.23 -4.93 -3.56
N ALA A 95 18.72 -5.94 -2.84
CA ALA A 95 18.69 -7.33 -3.30
C ALA A 95 17.24 -7.86 -3.37
N LYS A 96 16.38 -7.52 -2.41
CA LYS A 96 14.95 -7.89 -2.45
C LYS A 96 14.18 -7.25 -3.60
N VAL A 97 14.53 -6.03 -4.02
CA VAL A 97 14.00 -5.44 -5.26
C VAL A 97 14.56 -6.16 -6.50
N ALA A 98 15.83 -6.55 -6.48
CA ALA A 98 16.47 -7.28 -7.59
C ALA A 98 15.92 -8.70 -7.79
N GLU A 99 15.59 -9.44 -6.71
CA GLU A 99 14.95 -10.76 -6.75
C GLU A 99 13.66 -10.74 -7.58
N ILE A 100 12.84 -9.69 -7.43
CA ILE A 100 11.59 -9.52 -8.19
C ILE A 100 11.87 -9.08 -9.63
N ARG A 101 12.81 -8.16 -9.85
CA ARG A 101 13.22 -7.71 -11.21
C ARG A 101 13.80 -8.84 -12.06
N ALA A 102 14.41 -9.85 -11.43
CA ALA A 102 14.97 -11.01 -12.14
C ALA A 102 13.91 -11.89 -12.79
N ILE A 103 12.65 -11.84 -12.33
CA ILE A 103 11.56 -12.72 -12.80
C ILE A 103 10.47 -12.00 -13.61
N THR A 104 10.46 -10.66 -13.66
CA THR A 104 9.44 -9.92 -14.44
C THR A 104 10.00 -8.61 -15.02
N PRO A 105 9.65 -8.25 -16.26
CA PRO A 105 10.03 -6.95 -16.85
C PRO A 105 9.17 -5.78 -16.34
N LYS A 106 8.12 -6.05 -15.55
CA LYS A 106 7.24 -5.01 -15.00
C LYS A 106 7.98 -4.14 -13.98
N PRO A 107 7.72 -2.83 -13.90
CA PRO A 107 8.28 -1.98 -12.85
C PRO A 107 7.94 -2.50 -11.45
N VAL A 108 8.90 -2.40 -10.53
CA VAL A 108 8.73 -2.73 -9.12
C VAL A 108 8.61 -1.43 -8.32
N TRP A 109 7.52 -1.30 -7.55
CA TRP A 109 7.27 -0.20 -6.61
C TRP A 109 7.37 -0.68 -5.17
N ILE A 110 7.81 0.19 -4.28
CA ILE A 110 7.89 -0.08 -2.84
C ILE A 110 6.72 0.64 -2.19
N THR A 111 5.59 -0.06 -2.00
CA THR A 111 4.37 0.61 -1.52
C THR A 111 4.25 0.67 0.00
N GLU A 112 5.12 -0.03 0.72
CA GLU A 112 5.38 0.16 2.16
C GLU A 112 6.86 -0.12 2.45
N ALA A 113 7.54 0.83 3.07
CA ALA A 113 8.78 0.61 3.80
C ALA A 113 8.67 1.33 5.14
N GLY A 114 9.19 0.76 6.22
CA GLY A 114 9.08 1.38 7.53
C GLY A 114 9.96 0.75 8.59
N VAL A 115 10.05 1.45 9.73
CA VAL A 115 10.71 1.00 10.96
C VAL A 115 9.85 1.44 12.14
N SER A 116 9.57 0.54 13.07
CA SER A 116 8.83 0.87 14.28
C SER A 116 9.69 1.63 15.29
N SER A 117 9.12 2.65 15.92
CA SER A 117 9.74 3.32 17.07
C SER A 117 9.52 2.59 18.40
N PHE A 118 8.92 1.39 18.41
CA PHE A 118 8.57 0.65 19.63
C PHE A 118 9.77 0.40 20.57
N GLY A 119 10.97 0.17 20.02
CA GLY A 119 12.20 0.01 20.82
C GLY A 119 12.89 1.34 21.15
N SER A 120 12.82 2.33 20.25
CA SER A 120 13.42 3.66 20.38
C SER A 120 12.99 4.53 19.19
N GLU A 121 12.74 5.82 19.42
CA GLU A 121 12.42 6.77 18.33
C GLU A 121 13.67 7.14 17.50
N GLU A 122 14.87 7.06 18.10
CA GLU A 122 16.15 7.22 17.43
C GLU A 122 16.43 6.10 16.42
N VAL A 123 16.03 4.86 16.73
CA VAL A 123 16.11 3.72 15.80
C VAL A 123 15.24 3.97 14.57
N GLN A 124 14.02 4.49 14.74
CA GLN A 124 13.17 4.90 13.61
C GLN A 124 13.81 6.04 12.80
N ALA A 125 14.34 7.07 13.48
CA ALA A 125 14.99 8.20 12.80
C ALA A 125 16.28 7.81 12.05
N TRP A 126 17.01 6.80 12.52
CA TRP A 126 18.09 6.17 11.75
C TRP A 126 17.54 5.35 10.58
N GLY A 127 16.52 4.54 10.84
CA GLY A 127 15.88 3.67 9.85
C GLY A 127 15.32 4.43 8.64
N VAL A 128 14.71 5.60 8.85
CA VAL A 128 14.25 6.51 7.79
C VAL A 128 15.41 6.90 6.85
N ARG A 129 16.53 7.37 7.42
CA ARG A 129 17.71 7.78 6.65
C ARG A 129 18.34 6.62 5.88
N LYS A 130 18.47 5.45 6.53
CA LYS A 130 19.02 4.26 5.89
C LYS A 130 18.10 3.71 4.78
N THR A 131 16.78 3.78 4.98
CA THR A 131 15.78 3.42 3.96
C THR A 131 15.88 4.35 2.76
N ALA A 132 16.00 5.66 2.97
CA ALA A 132 16.16 6.64 1.91
C ALA A 132 17.47 6.42 1.11
N GLU A 133 18.61 6.24 1.81
CA GLU A 133 19.93 5.92 1.24
C GLU A 133 19.88 4.69 0.31
N LEU A 134 19.21 3.62 0.75
CA LEU A 134 19.16 2.36 0.03
C LEU A 134 18.16 2.34 -1.13
N LEU A 135 17.04 3.08 -1.04
CA LEU A 135 15.90 2.89 -1.94
C LEU A 135 15.66 4.05 -2.91
N ILE A 136 16.05 5.28 -2.59
CA ILE A 136 15.90 6.40 -3.53
C ILE A 136 16.76 6.13 -4.78
N GLY A 137 16.17 6.31 -5.96
CA GLY A 137 16.75 5.88 -7.23
C GLY A 137 16.65 4.37 -7.53
N GLN A 138 16.39 3.50 -6.54
CA GLN A 138 16.19 2.07 -6.79
C GLN A 138 14.80 1.73 -7.31
N ALA A 139 13.74 2.46 -6.91
CA ALA A 139 12.36 2.22 -7.35
C ALA A 139 11.68 3.51 -7.80
N PRO A 140 10.80 3.50 -8.84
CA PRO A 140 10.10 4.71 -9.30
C PRO A 140 9.11 5.30 -8.29
N ARG A 141 8.71 4.51 -7.29
CA ARG A 141 7.76 4.90 -6.25
C ARG A 141 8.10 4.16 -4.96
N ILE A 142 8.23 4.93 -3.88
CA ILE A 142 8.57 4.48 -2.53
C ILE A 142 7.59 5.17 -1.59
N HIS A 143 7.03 4.45 -0.61
CA HIS A 143 6.16 5.04 0.41
C HIS A 143 6.61 4.61 1.81
N TRP A 144 6.91 5.59 2.66
CA TRP A 144 7.13 5.37 4.09
C TRP A 144 5.81 5.08 4.81
N TYR A 145 5.75 3.98 5.55
CA TYR A 145 4.65 3.62 6.43
C TYR A 145 5.03 3.96 7.89
N SER A 146 4.43 4.96 8.55
CA SER A 146 3.30 5.82 8.13
C SER A 146 3.47 7.27 8.64
N LEU A 147 2.48 8.14 8.41
CA LEU A 147 2.50 9.50 8.98
C LEU A 147 2.15 9.49 10.46
N TYR A 148 1.05 8.85 10.85
CA TYR A 148 0.60 8.74 12.24
C TYR A 148 0.78 7.33 12.80
N ASP A 149 1.12 7.27 14.08
CA ASP A 149 0.91 6.08 14.91
C ASP A 149 -0.57 5.69 14.90
N LEU A 150 -0.80 4.37 14.90
CA LEU A 150 -2.12 3.79 15.09
C LEU A 150 -2.49 3.92 16.59
N PRO A 151 -3.63 4.53 16.94
CA PRO A 151 -4.05 4.58 18.34
C PRO A 151 -4.32 3.18 18.87
N MET A 152 -3.69 2.79 20.00
CA MET A 152 -3.88 1.46 20.60
C MET A 152 -5.36 1.13 20.87
N ALA A 153 -6.18 2.14 21.16
CA ALA A 153 -7.62 2.00 21.39
C ALA A 153 -8.42 1.58 20.14
N TRP A 154 -7.86 1.71 18.93
CA TRP A 154 -8.51 1.31 17.68
C TRP A 154 -8.19 -0.15 17.30
N GLY A 155 -7.15 -0.72 17.90
CA GLY A 155 -6.64 -2.06 17.58
C GLY A 155 -5.96 -2.15 16.21
N ALA A 156 -5.07 -3.14 16.05
CA ALA A 156 -4.50 -3.47 14.75
C ALA A 156 -5.39 -4.49 14.03
N THR A 157 -6.32 -4.01 13.19
CA THR A 157 -7.46 -4.77 12.63
C THR A 157 -7.10 -6.10 11.95
N THR A 158 -5.91 -6.19 11.34
CA THR A 158 -5.43 -7.36 10.58
C THR A 158 -4.51 -8.30 11.36
N ARG A 159 -4.30 -8.08 12.67
CA ARG A 159 -3.19 -8.67 13.45
C ARG A 159 -3.68 -9.39 14.72
N HIS A 160 -3.04 -10.51 15.05
CA HIS A 160 -3.46 -11.41 16.13
C HIS A 160 -2.54 -11.28 17.34
N LYS A 161 -2.97 -10.53 18.35
CA LYS A 161 -2.19 -10.17 19.54
C LYS A 161 -1.57 -11.39 20.25
N GLU A 162 -2.34 -12.46 20.40
CA GLU A 162 -1.95 -13.68 21.11
C GLU A 162 -0.91 -14.50 20.33
N ALA A 163 -0.84 -14.34 19.01
CA ALA A 163 0.06 -15.08 18.13
C ALA A 163 1.32 -14.29 17.72
N GLU A 164 1.28 -12.96 17.76
CA GLU A 164 2.39 -12.09 17.33
C GLU A 164 3.31 -11.62 18.47
N GLY A 165 2.92 -11.81 19.74
CA GLY A 165 3.75 -11.47 20.90
C GLY A 165 4.14 -9.99 20.93
N SER A 166 5.43 -9.69 21.12
CA SER A 166 5.92 -8.30 21.14
C SER A 166 5.81 -7.61 19.78
N SER A 167 5.83 -8.37 18.67
CA SER A 167 5.70 -7.83 17.32
C SER A 167 4.32 -7.25 17.01
N TYR A 168 3.30 -7.58 17.83
CA TYR A 168 1.99 -6.92 17.78
C TYR A 168 2.07 -5.43 18.15
N TYR A 169 2.90 -5.07 19.13
CA TYR A 169 2.96 -3.68 19.61
C TYR A 169 3.66 -2.74 18.61
N ARG A 170 4.54 -3.28 17.75
CA ARG A 170 5.24 -2.52 16.71
C ARG A 170 4.30 -1.78 15.76
N HIS A 171 3.12 -2.35 15.47
CA HIS A 171 2.10 -1.75 14.59
C HIS A 171 1.58 -0.39 15.09
N PHE A 172 1.62 -0.12 16.40
CA PHE A 172 1.18 1.15 17.00
C PHE A 172 2.25 2.25 16.98
N HIS A 173 3.46 1.96 16.50
CA HIS A 173 4.62 2.85 16.60
C HIS A 173 5.30 3.13 15.24
N MET A 174 4.57 2.98 14.13
CA MET A 174 5.08 3.16 12.76
C MET A 174 5.02 4.62 12.25
N GLY A 175 4.32 5.51 12.93
CA GLY A 175 4.17 6.90 12.52
C GLY A 175 5.44 7.73 12.70
N LEU A 176 5.60 8.73 11.85
CA LEU A 176 6.51 9.87 12.06
C LEU A 176 5.97 10.85 13.13
N LEU A 177 4.65 10.86 13.28
CA LEU A 177 3.89 11.52 14.35
C LEU A 177 3.34 10.46 15.31
N ARG A 178 3.22 10.81 16.59
CA ARG A 178 2.49 9.99 17.57
C ARG A 178 0.98 10.09 17.32
N ALA A 179 0.20 9.27 18.03
CA ALA A 179 -1.24 9.17 17.82
C ALA A 179 -2.00 10.51 18.05
N ASP A 180 -1.42 11.40 18.88
CA ASP A 180 -1.90 12.75 19.17
C ASP A 180 -1.43 13.83 18.17
N GLY A 181 -0.64 13.45 17.16
CA GLY A 181 -0.04 14.36 16.18
C GLY A 181 1.25 15.04 16.64
N SER A 182 1.77 14.74 17.84
CA SER A 182 3.07 15.26 18.27
C SER A 182 4.22 14.63 17.44
N PRO A 183 5.23 15.41 17.03
CA PRO A 183 6.30 14.91 16.17
C PRO A 183 7.28 14.00 16.91
N LYS A 184 7.78 12.97 16.23
CA LYS A 184 8.95 12.18 16.65
C LYS A 184 10.21 12.67 15.92
N PRO A 185 11.43 12.38 16.43
CA PRO A 185 12.70 12.63 15.73
C PRO A 185 12.76 12.06 14.30
N ALA A 186 11.98 11.02 14.00
CA ALA A 186 11.88 10.45 12.66
C ALA A 186 11.25 11.40 11.63
N LEU A 187 10.38 12.34 12.05
CA LEU A 187 9.77 13.33 11.17
C LEU A 187 10.83 14.27 10.56
N ASP A 188 11.72 14.78 11.40
CA ASP A 188 12.83 15.65 10.96
C ASP A 188 13.84 14.88 10.10
N ALA A 189 14.04 13.58 10.39
CA ALA A 189 14.84 12.70 9.56
C ALA A 189 14.18 12.37 8.20
N TYR A 190 12.86 12.42 8.11
CA TYR A 190 12.07 12.14 6.89
C TYR A 190 11.93 13.36 5.99
N ALA A 191 11.76 14.56 6.55
CA ALA A 191 11.44 15.78 5.81
C ALA A 191 12.34 16.06 4.58
N PRO A 192 13.66 15.83 4.60
CA PRO A 192 14.51 16.03 3.41
C PRO A 192 14.15 15.13 2.21
N TYR A 193 13.50 13.99 2.44
CA TYR A 193 13.24 12.95 1.44
C TYR A 193 11.78 12.89 0.97
N ALA A 194 10.89 13.68 1.57
CA ALA A 194 9.43 13.56 1.40
C ALA A 194 8.91 13.72 -0.04
N ALA A 195 9.67 14.40 -0.90
CA ALA A 195 9.35 14.57 -2.31
C ALA A 195 9.64 13.31 -3.17
N GLU A 196 10.53 12.42 -2.72
CA GLU A 196 10.99 11.22 -3.44
C GLU A 196 10.51 9.92 -2.79
N MET A 197 10.50 9.89 -1.45
CA MET A 197 9.89 8.85 -0.64
C MET A 197 8.56 9.38 -0.09
N GLY A 198 7.45 9.01 -0.71
CA GLY A 198 6.09 9.44 -0.31
C GLY A 198 5.62 8.83 1.01
N LEU A 199 4.34 9.03 1.35
CA LEU A 199 3.74 8.47 2.57
C LEU A 199 2.66 7.43 2.24
N CYS A 200 2.69 6.30 2.94
CA CYS A 200 1.56 5.40 3.05
C CYS A 200 0.81 5.71 4.35
N GLN A 201 -0.37 6.35 4.24
CA GLN A 201 -1.26 6.61 5.36
C GLN A 201 -2.65 6.05 5.05
N TRP A 202 -3.02 5.01 5.79
CA TRP A 202 -4.42 4.55 5.81
C TRP A 202 -5.24 5.50 6.67
N PHE A 203 -6.36 6.00 6.15
CA PHE A 203 -7.36 6.71 6.94
C PHE A 203 -8.50 5.75 7.25
N HIS A 204 -8.79 5.55 8.53
CA HIS A 204 -9.98 4.79 8.94
C HIS A 204 -11.24 5.53 8.50
N PHE A 205 -12.37 4.82 8.49
CA PHE A 205 -13.68 5.44 8.21
C PHE A 205 -13.93 6.63 9.16
N GLU A 206 -14.21 7.80 8.60
CA GLU A 206 -14.39 9.07 9.34
C GLU A 206 -13.20 9.45 10.24
N ASP A 207 -11.96 9.13 9.84
CA ASP A 207 -10.75 9.52 10.60
C ASP A 207 -10.59 11.04 10.67
N HIS A 208 -10.94 11.59 11.83
CA HIS A 208 -10.86 13.02 12.18
C HIS A 208 -9.49 13.68 11.96
N ARG A 209 -8.42 12.89 11.81
CA ARG A 209 -7.06 13.40 11.59
C ARG A 209 -6.77 13.79 10.14
N LEU A 210 -7.66 13.49 9.19
CA LEU A 210 -7.49 13.71 7.75
C LEU A 210 -6.97 15.13 7.40
N ASP A 211 -7.57 16.18 7.95
CA ASP A 211 -7.20 17.56 7.61
C ASP A 211 -5.84 17.98 8.18
N GLU A 212 -5.50 17.50 9.38
CA GLU A 212 -4.19 17.74 9.97
C GLU A 212 -3.12 16.92 9.25
N ALA A 213 -3.43 15.68 8.84
CA ALA A 213 -2.57 14.86 8.00
C ALA A 213 -2.23 15.56 6.67
N VAL A 214 -3.23 16.11 5.97
CA VAL A 214 -3.03 16.89 4.74
C VAL A 214 -2.17 18.14 5.00
N ARG A 215 -2.38 18.86 6.11
CA ARG A 215 -1.52 19.99 6.50
C ARG A 215 -0.06 19.55 6.72
N TRP A 216 0.18 18.43 7.37
CA TRP A 216 1.53 17.87 7.53
C TRP A 216 2.15 17.43 6.20
N MET A 217 1.42 16.69 5.36
CA MET A 217 1.88 16.28 4.04
C MET A 217 2.33 17.48 3.20
N ARG A 218 1.52 18.55 3.18
CA ARG A 218 1.85 19.81 2.50
C ARG A 218 3.07 20.51 3.11
N ARG A 219 3.17 20.58 4.44
CA ARG A 219 4.32 21.17 5.16
C ARG A 219 5.63 20.43 4.87
N LEU A 220 5.58 19.11 4.74
CA LEU A 220 6.74 18.26 4.43
C LEU A 220 7.13 18.29 2.94
N GLY A 221 6.27 18.80 2.05
CA GLY A 221 6.50 18.76 0.60
C GLY A 221 6.27 17.38 -0.02
N VAL A 222 5.42 16.55 0.59
CA VAL A 222 5.06 15.22 0.10
C VAL A 222 4.39 15.33 -1.27
N ARG A 223 4.84 14.50 -2.22
CA ARG A 223 4.27 14.45 -3.59
C ARG A 223 3.37 13.24 -3.81
N HIS A 224 3.81 12.09 -3.31
CA HIS A 224 3.16 10.81 -3.54
C HIS A 224 2.52 10.33 -2.23
N VAL A 225 1.23 10.02 -2.30
CA VAL A 225 0.48 9.49 -1.16
C VAL A 225 -0.10 8.15 -1.56
N ARG A 226 0.06 7.16 -0.71
CA ARG A 226 -0.71 5.92 -0.77
C ARG A 226 -1.72 5.88 0.36
N THR A 227 -2.96 5.57 0.01
CA THR A 227 -4.04 5.29 0.96
C THR A 227 -4.91 4.15 0.42
N GLY A 228 -6.15 4.00 0.89
CA GLY A 228 -7.10 3.07 0.28
C GLY A 228 -8.56 3.36 0.57
N LEU A 229 -9.42 2.77 -0.26
CA LEU A 229 -10.86 2.77 -0.11
C LEU A 229 -11.32 1.34 0.12
N SER A 230 -12.10 1.13 1.19
CA SER A 230 -12.49 -0.18 1.67
C SER A 230 -13.84 -0.61 1.11
N TRP A 231 -13.88 -1.72 0.36
CA TRP A 231 -15.10 -2.35 -0.13
C TRP A 231 -15.99 -2.81 1.03
N ALA A 232 -15.41 -3.33 2.12
CA ALA A 232 -16.13 -3.56 3.37
C ALA A 232 -16.79 -2.27 3.90
N ASP A 233 -16.07 -1.15 3.91
CA ASP A 233 -16.64 0.12 4.38
C ASP A 233 -17.63 0.74 3.38
N SER A 234 -17.65 0.32 2.11
CA SER A 234 -18.65 0.80 1.13
C SER A 234 -20.08 0.35 1.44
N PHE A 235 -20.26 -0.57 2.39
CA PHE A 235 -21.56 -0.98 2.94
C PHE A 235 -21.98 -0.19 4.20
N ARG A 236 -21.14 0.73 4.69
CA ARG A 236 -21.52 1.64 5.79
C ARG A 236 -22.48 2.74 5.29
N PRO A 237 -23.33 3.29 6.17
CA PRO A 237 -24.01 4.56 5.90
C PRO A 237 -23.01 5.63 5.47
N ASN A 238 -23.40 6.50 4.52
CA ASN A 238 -22.64 7.66 4.03
C ASN A 238 -21.22 7.33 3.48
N ALA A 239 -20.96 6.08 3.09
CA ALA A 239 -19.61 5.66 2.71
C ALA A 239 -19.03 6.42 1.50
N LEU A 240 -19.86 6.76 0.52
CA LEU A 240 -19.44 7.58 -0.63
C LEU A 240 -19.11 9.02 -0.22
N ASP A 241 -19.84 9.61 0.73
CA ASP A 241 -19.57 10.97 1.22
C ASP A 241 -18.21 11.02 1.94
N TRP A 242 -17.88 9.99 2.73
CA TRP A 242 -16.55 9.84 3.33
C TRP A 242 -15.46 9.65 2.27
N PHE A 243 -15.68 8.77 1.28
CA PHE A 243 -14.70 8.54 0.22
C PHE A 243 -14.46 9.80 -0.61
N ASP A 244 -15.50 10.56 -0.96
CA ASP A 244 -15.41 11.85 -1.63
C ASP A 244 -14.57 12.83 -0.81
N ARG A 245 -14.90 12.98 0.48
CA ARG A 245 -14.20 13.88 1.40
C ARG A 245 -12.72 13.53 1.56
N GLN A 246 -12.38 12.25 1.55
CA GLN A 246 -10.99 11.79 1.57
C GLN A 246 -10.28 12.09 0.24
N MET A 247 -10.91 11.79 -0.89
CA MET A 247 -10.32 11.97 -2.21
C MET A 247 -10.22 13.43 -2.65
N GLU A 248 -11.10 14.31 -2.17
CA GLU A 248 -11.03 15.77 -2.31
C GLU A 248 -9.88 16.34 -1.47
N ALA A 249 -9.78 15.95 -0.19
CA ALA A 249 -8.71 16.42 0.70
C ALA A 249 -7.31 16.00 0.21
N LEU A 250 -7.21 14.84 -0.45
CA LEU A 250 -5.97 14.34 -1.06
C LEU A 250 -5.78 14.79 -2.53
N ALA A 251 -6.65 15.66 -3.07
CA ALA A 251 -6.67 15.94 -4.51
C ALA A 251 -5.38 16.61 -5.04
N GLU A 252 -4.64 17.32 -4.18
CA GLU A 252 -3.36 17.98 -4.50
C GLU A 252 -2.17 17.03 -4.63
N PHE A 253 -2.29 15.79 -4.14
CA PHE A 253 -1.22 14.78 -4.17
C PHE A 253 -1.39 13.78 -5.32
N GLU A 254 -0.29 13.19 -5.76
CA GLU A 254 -0.31 12.02 -6.64
C GLU A 254 -0.71 10.80 -5.80
N THR A 255 -2.00 10.44 -5.83
CA THR A 255 -2.55 9.45 -4.90
C THR A 255 -2.62 8.05 -5.51
N THR A 256 -1.88 7.08 -4.99
CA THR A 256 -2.12 5.65 -5.25
C THR A 256 -3.20 5.14 -4.29
N VAL A 257 -4.34 4.70 -4.80
CA VAL A 257 -5.44 4.16 -3.98
C VAL A 257 -5.42 2.64 -3.98
N THR A 258 -5.40 2.05 -2.78
CA THR A 258 -5.52 0.61 -2.56
C THR A 258 -6.99 0.22 -2.43
N PHE A 259 -7.45 -0.78 -3.20
CA PHE A 259 -8.75 -1.40 -3.02
C PHE A 259 -8.58 -2.73 -2.27
N CYS A 260 -9.07 -2.78 -1.03
CA CYS A 260 -9.36 -3.97 -0.20
C CYS A 260 -10.66 -3.59 0.54
N PHE A 261 -11.09 -4.11 1.70
CA PHE A 261 -11.10 -5.50 2.14
C PHE A 261 -12.49 -6.11 1.83
N THR A 262 -12.67 -7.42 1.98
CA THR A 262 -13.95 -8.10 1.71
C THR A 262 -14.99 -7.71 2.77
N PRO A 263 -16.22 -7.29 2.41
CA PRO A 263 -17.31 -7.16 3.38
C PRO A 263 -17.64 -8.53 3.98
N GLU A 264 -17.80 -8.64 5.30
CA GLU A 264 -17.97 -9.94 5.99
C GLU A 264 -19.08 -10.80 5.36
N HIS A 265 -20.24 -10.22 5.08
CA HIS A 265 -21.38 -10.90 4.44
C HIS A 265 -21.21 -11.25 2.94
N ARG A 266 -20.06 -10.90 2.34
CA ARG A 266 -19.64 -11.24 0.97
C ARG A 266 -18.43 -12.16 0.93
N GLY A 267 -17.79 -12.47 2.05
CA GLY A 267 -16.71 -13.47 2.15
C GLY A 267 -17.22 -14.90 2.17
N ILE A 268 -16.38 -15.86 1.80
CA ILE A 268 -16.65 -17.30 1.99
C ILE A 268 -16.75 -17.62 3.49
N GLU A 269 -15.82 -17.05 4.27
CA GLU A 269 -15.92 -16.90 5.71
C GLU A 269 -16.31 -15.45 6.04
N PRO A 270 -17.00 -15.18 7.17
CA PRO A 270 -17.45 -13.84 7.56
C PRO A 270 -16.29 -13.00 8.11
N HIS A 271 -15.28 -12.74 7.27
CA HIS A 271 -14.05 -12.06 7.65
C HIS A 271 -13.47 -11.23 6.51
N HIS A 272 -12.83 -10.11 6.86
CA HIS A 272 -12.34 -9.11 5.89
C HIS A 272 -11.17 -9.58 5.01
N THR A 273 -10.47 -10.64 5.42
CA THR A 273 -9.41 -11.31 4.66
C THR A 273 -9.91 -12.48 3.81
N SER A 274 -11.19 -12.86 3.93
CA SER A 274 -11.73 -14.01 3.20
C SER A 274 -11.85 -13.68 1.71
N ALA A 275 -11.59 -14.68 0.86
CA ALA A 275 -11.91 -14.57 -0.56
C ALA A 275 -13.42 -14.35 -0.74
N PRO A 276 -13.85 -13.50 -1.69
CA PRO A 276 -15.26 -13.20 -1.88
C PRO A 276 -16.02 -14.40 -2.45
N LEU A 277 -17.31 -14.51 -2.10
CA LEU A 277 -18.28 -15.42 -2.70
C LEU A 277 -18.40 -15.20 -4.21
N VAL A 278 -18.30 -13.94 -4.65
CA VAL A 278 -18.41 -13.52 -6.06
C VAL A 278 -17.30 -12.51 -6.37
N ALA A 279 -16.22 -12.98 -6.99
CA ALA A 279 -15.05 -12.15 -7.35
C ALA A 279 -15.39 -10.92 -8.21
N LYS A 280 -16.46 -11.01 -9.03
CA LYS A 280 -16.96 -9.92 -9.87
C LYS A 280 -17.42 -8.68 -9.06
N GLU A 281 -17.93 -8.85 -7.84
CA GLU A 281 -18.44 -7.72 -7.05
C GLU A 281 -17.31 -6.80 -6.57
N PHE A 282 -16.14 -7.37 -6.23
CA PHE A 282 -14.94 -6.57 -5.96
C PHE A 282 -14.47 -5.82 -7.22
N ALA A 283 -14.57 -6.44 -8.40
CA ALA A 283 -14.25 -5.79 -9.67
C ALA A 283 -15.22 -4.64 -10.00
N GLU A 284 -16.52 -4.81 -9.72
CA GLU A 284 -17.54 -3.77 -9.84
C GLU A 284 -17.30 -2.60 -8.87
N PHE A 285 -16.89 -2.89 -7.63
CA PHE A 285 -16.42 -1.88 -6.69
C PHE A 285 -15.21 -1.10 -7.23
N CYS A 286 -14.18 -1.81 -7.73
CA CYS A 286 -12.99 -1.18 -8.32
C CYS A 286 -13.37 -0.26 -9.50
N ALA A 287 -14.24 -0.71 -10.40
CA ALA A 287 -14.74 0.11 -11.51
C ALA A 287 -15.52 1.34 -11.01
N ALA A 288 -16.42 1.18 -10.05
CA ALA A 288 -17.18 2.30 -9.49
C ALA A 288 -16.26 3.37 -8.87
N MET A 289 -15.24 2.97 -8.12
CA MET A 289 -14.27 3.89 -7.52
C MET A 289 -13.37 4.55 -8.57
N VAL A 290 -12.91 3.81 -9.58
CA VAL A 290 -12.07 4.38 -10.66
C VAL A 290 -12.87 5.36 -11.51
N ARG A 291 -14.10 5.02 -11.91
CA ARG A 291 -15.01 5.93 -12.64
C ARG A 291 -15.21 7.25 -11.89
N ARG A 292 -15.29 7.18 -10.56
CA ARG A 292 -15.52 8.35 -9.69
C ARG A 292 -14.26 9.21 -9.49
N TYR A 293 -13.07 8.61 -9.33
CA TYR A 293 -11.87 9.33 -8.87
C TYR A 293 -10.71 9.44 -9.86
N ALA A 294 -10.78 8.79 -11.04
CA ALA A 294 -9.77 8.89 -12.10
C ALA A 294 -10.16 9.84 -13.25
N ALA A 295 -11.45 10.09 -13.47
CA ALA A 295 -11.98 10.66 -14.71
C ALA A 295 -11.64 12.15 -14.99
N SER A 296 -11.02 12.86 -14.05
CA SER A 296 -10.71 14.29 -14.15
C SER A 296 -9.23 14.63 -14.35
N ALA A 297 -8.34 13.63 -14.46
CA ALA A 297 -6.90 13.85 -14.54
C ALA A 297 -6.42 14.34 -15.93
N PRO A 298 -5.62 15.43 -16.02
CA PRO A 298 -4.92 15.77 -17.26
C PRO A 298 -3.90 14.68 -17.61
N ARG A 299 -3.79 14.33 -18.89
CA ARG A 299 -2.93 13.25 -19.40
C ARG A 299 -1.50 13.35 -18.87
N ARG A 300 -1.00 12.28 -18.25
CA ARG A 300 0.35 12.20 -17.69
C ARG A 300 1.44 12.23 -18.76
N ARG A 301 2.59 12.80 -18.40
CA ARG A 301 3.87 12.58 -19.09
C ARG A 301 4.37 11.15 -18.84
N SER A 302 5.12 10.61 -19.79
CA SER A 302 5.64 9.24 -19.77
C SER A 302 6.52 8.95 -18.56
N LEU A 303 6.34 7.76 -17.98
CA LEU A 303 7.30 7.14 -17.08
C LEU A 303 8.45 6.56 -17.92
N GLU A 304 9.42 7.40 -18.29
CA GLU A 304 10.66 6.92 -18.92
C GLU A 304 11.62 6.34 -17.85
N PRO A 305 12.28 5.21 -18.11
CA PRO A 305 13.25 4.63 -17.19
C PRO A 305 14.54 5.48 -17.19
N ALA A 306 14.79 6.15 -16.07
CA ALA A 306 16.03 6.89 -15.82
C ALA A 306 17.22 5.93 -15.58
N LEU A 307 17.68 5.27 -16.65
CA LEU A 307 18.96 4.55 -16.67
C LEU A 307 20.07 5.52 -17.12
N ALA A 308 20.62 6.27 -16.16
CA ALA A 308 21.83 7.05 -16.39
C ALA A 308 23.02 6.12 -16.65
N ALA A 309 23.69 6.31 -17.79
CA ALA A 309 24.81 5.47 -18.19
C ALA A 309 26.04 5.68 -17.28
N VAL A 310 26.48 4.62 -16.62
CA VAL A 310 27.82 4.57 -16.02
C VAL A 310 28.85 4.42 -17.14
N SER A 311 29.49 5.53 -17.52
CA SER A 311 30.61 5.53 -18.45
C SER A 311 31.93 5.60 -17.68
N ARG A 312 32.68 4.48 -17.73
CA ARG A 312 34.13 4.31 -17.60
C ARG A 312 34.89 5.11 -16.52
#